data_AF-A0A955EVW9-F1
#
_entry.id   AF-A0A955EVW9-F1
#
_cell.length_a   1.000
_cell.length_b   1.000
_cell.length_c   1.000
_cell.angle_alpha   90.00
_cell.angle_beta   90.00
_cell.angle_gamma   90.00
#
_symmetry.space_group_name_H-M   'P 1'
#
loop_
_entity.id
_entity.type
_entity.pdbx_description
1 polymer ?
#
loop_
_entity_poly.entity_id
_entity_poly.type
_entity_poly.pdbx_seq_one_letter_code
_entity_poly.pdbx_strand_id
1 'polypeptide(L)'
;MAEGQVVTASAGRLTLTERNWTLAVLFVGGLAALFGLVEALEIAAGRTDRATRFVYDAFETSTRTFAIAHILVGTAFLLSSRTMERSSSRLWFGALAVAGIGLCWLFQAAGGRQAHVPAAIFYAYFFVHEFRDEAWFYRANGDAVGLDDEAARRDVLRLPALALAILLCVFLVGGAWGIGGTRRYGDQLLGSWAQGARQALGAAFIAVTSVIVHLNVLGLRRRHGSVLAFLRSHRPIVFVYVGTFFLIFVGAVFTGRLSLIVALHVAAWYVFATRRLKAAPQGAVAARPGTWRWMRTTQTGFQTLHLGLFAAVVGLAVVWAYVYGNDPSNRVLWVLVSRDAFPFWTILHVTLSFTPR
;
A
#
# COMPACT_ATOMS: atom_id res chain seq x y z
N MET A 1 3.46 27.47 -34.94
CA MET A 1 4.13 26.83 -33.79
C MET A 1 3.92 27.74 -32.60
N ALA A 2 3.02 27.39 -31.68
CA ALA A 2 2.75 28.20 -30.51
C ALA A 2 3.88 27.96 -29.48
N GLU A 3 4.61 29.02 -29.13
CA GLU A 3 5.55 29.00 -28.00
C GLU A 3 4.77 28.64 -26.74
N GLY A 4 4.93 27.39 -26.30
CA GLY A 4 4.39 26.94 -25.03
C GLY A 4 5.04 27.75 -23.92
N GLN A 5 4.24 28.54 -23.20
CA GLN A 5 4.67 29.15 -21.95
C GLN A 5 5.27 28.07 -21.06
N VAL A 6 6.59 28.10 -20.92
CA VAL A 6 7.30 27.31 -19.92
C VAL A 6 6.81 27.84 -18.58
N VAL A 7 5.82 27.18 -18.01
CA VAL A 7 5.37 27.44 -16.65
C VAL A 7 6.56 27.14 -15.76
N THR A 8 7.33 28.17 -15.42
CA THR A 8 8.40 28.09 -14.43
C THR A 8 7.69 27.80 -13.11
N ALA A 9 7.66 26.51 -12.73
CA ALA A 9 7.12 26.07 -11.46
C ALA A 9 7.77 26.93 -10.36
N SER A 10 6.95 27.70 -9.64
CA SER A 10 7.43 28.53 -8.54
C SER A 10 8.18 27.65 -7.56
N ALA A 11 9.51 27.80 -7.51
CA ALA A 11 10.37 27.04 -6.62
C ALA A 11 9.88 27.24 -5.18
N GLY A 12 9.21 26.25 -4.62
CA GLY A 12 8.72 26.28 -3.23
C GLY A 12 7.30 25.75 -3.00
N ARG A 13 6.44 25.64 -4.02
CA ARG A 13 5.09 25.07 -3.82
C ARG A 13 5.08 23.58 -4.13
N LEU A 14 4.65 22.77 -3.16
CA LEU A 14 4.34 21.35 -3.39
C LEU A 14 3.28 21.20 -4.48
N THR A 15 3.46 20.21 -5.35
CA THR A 15 2.48 19.76 -6.36
C THR A 15 1.27 19.09 -5.71
N LEU A 16 0.23 18.76 -6.48
CA LEU A 16 -0.97 18.15 -5.93
C LEU A 16 -0.69 16.73 -5.38
N THR A 17 0.11 15.96 -6.11
CA THR A 17 0.59 14.61 -5.72
C THR A 17 1.38 14.66 -4.41
N GLU A 18 2.36 15.55 -4.30
CA GLU A 18 3.17 15.70 -3.08
C GLU A 18 2.30 16.13 -1.88
N ARG A 19 1.34 17.04 -2.08
CA ARG A 19 0.39 17.44 -1.03
C ARG A 19 -0.54 16.31 -0.62
N ASN A 20 -1.04 15.52 -1.57
CA ASN A 20 -1.91 14.36 -1.28
C ASN A 20 -1.17 13.35 -0.40
N TRP A 21 0.04 13.00 -0.80
CA TRP A 21 0.87 12.06 -0.05
C TRP A 21 1.23 12.59 1.33
N THR A 22 1.64 13.87 1.45
CA THR A 22 1.94 14.47 2.76
C THR A 22 0.72 14.45 3.69
N LEU A 23 -0.47 14.74 3.18
CA LEU A 23 -1.70 14.62 3.97
C LEU A 23 -2.01 13.18 4.35
N ALA A 24 -1.71 12.20 3.49
CA ALA A 24 -1.86 10.79 3.82
C ALA A 24 -0.95 10.38 4.98
N VAL A 25 0.31 10.84 4.97
CA VAL A 25 1.26 10.62 6.09
C VAL A 25 0.74 11.24 7.39
N LEU A 26 0.27 12.48 7.35
CA LEU A 26 -0.32 13.15 8.53
C LEU A 26 -1.57 12.41 9.03
N PHE A 27 -2.41 11.92 8.11
CA PHE A 27 -3.60 11.15 8.46
C PHE A 27 -3.24 9.82 9.15
N VAL A 28 -2.26 9.10 8.63
CA VAL A 28 -1.73 7.87 9.27
C VAL A 28 -1.17 8.17 10.67
N GLY A 29 -0.38 9.24 10.80
CA GLY A 29 0.16 9.67 12.10
C GLY A 29 -0.94 10.02 13.10
N GLY A 30 -1.99 10.73 12.66
CA GLY A 30 -3.14 11.07 13.48
C GLY A 30 -3.94 9.84 13.94
N LEU A 31 -4.17 8.87 13.04
CA LEU A 31 -4.82 7.60 13.39
C LEU A 31 -3.99 6.78 14.40
N ALA A 32 -2.68 6.68 14.19
CA ALA A 32 -1.79 5.99 15.11
C ALA A 32 -1.79 6.64 16.50
N ALA A 33 -1.76 7.98 16.56
CA ALA A 33 -1.84 8.72 17.82
C ALA A 33 -3.17 8.50 18.56
N LEU A 34 -4.30 8.51 17.83
CA LEU A 34 -5.62 8.24 18.40
C LEU A 34 -5.70 6.84 19.02
N PHE A 35 -5.25 5.82 18.29
CA PHE A 35 -5.27 4.44 18.82
C PHE A 35 -4.21 4.23 19.92
N GLY A 36 -3.10 4.98 19.89
CA GLY A 36 -2.12 5.00 20.97
C GLY A 36 -2.69 5.55 22.27
N LEU A 37 -3.55 6.57 22.18
CA LEU A 37 -4.29 7.07 23.33
C LEU A 37 -5.26 6.00 23.88
N VAL A 38 -6.02 5.34 23.01
CA VAL A 38 -6.92 4.25 23.42
C VAL A 38 -6.13 3.11 24.09
N GLU A 39 -4.99 2.71 23.52
CA GLU A 39 -4.11 1.71 24.10
C GLU A 39 -3.63 2.10 25.51
N ALA A 40 -3.20 3.36 25.68
CA ALA A 40 -2.76 3.87 26.98
C ALA A 40 -3.91 3.86 28.01
N LEU A 41 -5.12 4.19 27.59
CA LEU A 41 -6.31 4.14 28.45
C LEU A 41 -6.68 2.70 28.84
N GLU A 42 -6.58 1.73 27.93
CA GLU A 42 -6.79 0.32 28.25
C GLU A 42 -5.78 -0.20 29.29
N ILE A 43 -4.49 0.15 29.13
CA ILE A 43 -3.44 -0.19 30.09
C ILE A 43 -3.73 0.45 31.45
N ALA A 44 -4.07 1.74 31.47
CA ALA A 44 -4.40 2.47 32.71
C ALA A 44 -5.64 1.88 33.41
N ALA A 45 -6.59 1.32 32.66
CA ALA A 45 -7.75 0.60 33.19
C ALA A 45 -7.44 -0.84 33.64
N GLY A 46 -6.17 -1.25 33.68
CA GLY A 46 -5.74 -2.57 34.15
C GLY A 46 -5.79 -3.69 33.11
N ARG A 47 -6.11 -3.39 31.84
CA ARG A 47 -6.07 -4.39 30.75
C ARG A 47 -4.64 -4.53 30.23
N THR A 48 -3.75 -5.16 31.00
CA THR A 48 -2.34 -5.33 30.60
C THR A 48 -2.11 -6.51 29.66
N ASP A 49 -3.03 -7.48 29.62
CA ASP A 49 -2.95 -8.61 28.71
C ASP A 49 -3.33 -8.20 27.28
N ARG A 50 -2.35 -8.26 26.37
CA ARG A 50 -2.53 -7.93 24.96
C ARG A 50 -3.56 -8.80 24.25
N ALA A 51 -3.82 -10.02 24.73
CA ALA A 51 -4.79 -10.93 24.10
C ALA A 51 -6.24 -10.48 24.31
N THR A 52 -6.52 -9.69 25.37
CA THR A 52 -7.88 -9.27 25.74
C THR A 52 -8.15 -7.78 25.48
N ARG A 53 -7.14 -7.02 25.04
CA ARG A 53 -7.29 -5.62 24.62
C ARG A 53 -7.95 -5.48 23.25
N PHE A 54 -8.64 -4.37 23.05
CA PHE A 54 -9.07 -3.92 21.73
C PHE A 54 -7.87 -3.47 20.89
N VAL A 55 -6.99 -2.64 21.46
CA VAL A 55 -5.77 -2.19 20.79
C VAL A 55 -4.62 -3.14 21.12
N TYR A 56 -4.36 -4.08 20.21
CA TYR A 56 -3.19 -4.96 20.33
C TYR A 56 -1.89 -4.17 20.18
N ASP A 57 -1.88 -3.29 19.18
CA ASP A 57 -0.81 -2.36 18.81
C ASP A 57 -1.49 -1.19 18.08
N ALA A 58 -1.25 0.04 18.53
CA ALA A 58 -1.92 1.22 18.01
C ALA A 58 -1.83 1.36 16.48
N PHE A 59 -0.65 1.09 15.93
CA PHE A 59 -0.38 1.24 14.52
C PHE A 59 -1.08 0.14 13.69
N GLU A 60 -0.94 -1.12 14.09
CA GLU A 60 -1.55 -2.25 13.42
C GLU A 60 -3.09 -2.21 13.50
N THR A 61 -3.64 -1.87 14.67
CA THR A 61 -5.10 -1.83 14.88
C THR A 61 -5.75 -0.73 14.06
N SER A 62 -5.16 0.48 14.05
CA SER A 62 -5.64 1.60 13.23
C SER A 62 -5.54 1.30 11.73
N THR A 63 -4.41 0.72 11.30
CA THR A 63 -4.20 0.28 9.90
C THR A 63 -5.25 -0.72 9.47
N ARG A 64 -5.43 -1.80 10.25
CA ARG A 64 -6.35 -2.90 9.94
C ARG A 64 -7.79 -2.40 9.81
N THR A 65 -8.26 -1.66 10.82
CA THR A 65 -9.66 -1.18 10.86
C THR A 65 -9.95 -0.20 9.71
N PHE A 66 -9.01 0.70 9.40
CA PHE A 66 -9.16 1.65 8.28
C PHE A 66 -9.05 0.94 6.91
N ALA A 67 -8.14 -0.02 6.78
CA ALA A 67 -7.98 -0.82 5.58
C ALA A 67 -9.20 -1.68 5.27
N ILE A 68 -9.84 -2.32 6.26
CA ILE A 68 -11.08 -3.09 6.04
C ILE A 68 -12.18 -2.18 5.46
N ALA A 69 -12.37 -0.98 6.03
CA ALA A 69 -13.34 -0.03 5.49
C ALA A 69 -13.03 0.34 4.04
N HIS A 70 -11.77 0.60 3.71
CA HIS A 70 -11.32 0.85 2.35
C HIS A 70 -11.57 -0.32 1.41
N ILE A 71 -11.25 -1.56 1.82
CA ILE A 71 -11.46 -2.76 1.01
C ILE A 71 -12.93 -2.93 0.66
N LEU A 72 -13.83 -2.71 1.63
CA LEU A 72 -15.27 -2.81 1.44
C LEU A 72 -15.79 -1.71 0.51
N VAL A 73 -15.40 -0.44 0.72
CA VAL A 73 -15.82 0.67 -0.15
C VAL A 73 -15.26 0.50 -1.57
N GLY A 74 -13.98 0.17 -1.69
CA GLY A 74 -13.30 -0.06 -2.95
C GLY A 74 -13.96 -1.18 -3.76
N THR A 75 -14.25 -2.32 -3.12
CA THR A 75 -14.96 -3.45 -3.74
C THR A 75 -16.37 -3.05 -4.16
N ALA A 76 -17.13 -2.35 -3.31
CA ALA A 76 -18.49 -1.91 -3.65
C ALA A 76 -18.49 -0.91 -4.83
N PHE A 77 -17.51 -0.01 -4.88
CA PHE A 77 -17.36 0.94 -5.99
C PHE A 77 -16.94 0.26 -7.29
N LEU A 78 -16.08 -0.75 -7.22
CA LEU A 78 -15.69 -1.57 -8.35
C LEU A 78 -16.90 -2.33 -8.91
N LEU A 79 -17.61 -3.08 -8.07
CA LEU A 79 -18.76 -3.90 -8.45
C LEU A 79 -19.92 -3.09 -9.04
N SER A 80 -20.09 -1.84 -8.60
CA SER A 80 -21.12 -0.94 -9.11
C SER A 80 -20.65 -0.03 -10.25
N SER A 81 -19.40 -0.14 -10.72
CA SER A 81 -18.89 0.64 -11.86
C SER A 81 -19.59 0.28 -13.17
N ARG A 82 -19.66 1.23 -14.11
CA ARG A 82 -20.20 0.99 -15.46
C ARG A 82 -19.42 -0.11 -16.19
N THR A 83 -18.12 -0.21 -15.94
CA THR A 83 -17.27 -1.27 -16.52
C THR A 83 -17.77 -2.66 -16.12
N MET A 84 -18.29 -2.84 -14.90
CA MET A 84 -18.86 -4.10 -14.41
C MET A 84 -20.24 -4.46 -14.99
N GLU A 85 -20.84 -3.61 -15.82
CA GLU A 85 -22.04 -3.97 -16.60
C GLU A 85 -21.72 -4.95 -17.73
N ARG A 86 -20.46 -4.97 -18.20
CA ARG A 86 -19.99 -5.88 -19.26
C ARG A 86 -19.75 -7.29 -18.72
N SER A 87 -20.23 -8.30 -19.43
CA SER A 87 -20.03 -9.72 -19.08
C SER A 87 -18.55 -10.11 -19.02
N SER A 88 -17.72 -9.58 -19.92
CA SER A 88 -16.27 -9.80 -19.92
C SER A 88 -15.59 -9.29 -18.65
N SER A 89 -15.99 -8.12 -18.15
CA SER A 89 -15.49 -7.57 -16.90
C SER A 89 -15.94 -8.38 -15.69
N ARG A 90 -17.18 -8.90 -15.69
CA ARG A 90 -17.67 -9.83 -14.66
C ARG A 90 -16.92 -11.15 -14.65
N LEU A 91 -16.67 -11.73 -15.83
CA LEU A 91 -15.88 -12.96 -15.97
C LEU A 91 -14.46 -12.74 -15.46
N TRP A 92 -13.82 -11.62 -15.84
CA TRP A 92 -12.49 -11.28 -15.37
C TRP A 92 -12.42 -11.07 -13.85
N PHE A 93 -13.40 -10.36 -13.28
CA PHE A 93 -13.53 -10.22 -11.84
C PHE A 93 -13.69 -11.59 -11.15
N GLY A 94 -14.54 -12.47 -11.69
CA GLY A 94 -14.71 -13.83 -11.19
C GLY A 94 -13.40 -14.64 -11.23
N ALA A 95 -12.66 -14.56 -12.33
CA ALA A 95 -11.35 -15.21 -12.47
C ALA A 95 -10.34 -14.67 -11.45
N LEU A 96 -10.28 -13.36 -11.23
CA LEU A 96 -9.44 -12.74 -10.20
C LEU A 96 -9.87 -13.14 -8.78
N ALA A 97 -11.17 -13.28 -8.52
CA ALA A 97 -11.67 -13.73 -7.22
C ALA A 97 -11.21 -15.17 -6.93
N VAL A 98 -11.33 -16.08 -7.92
CA VAL A 98 -10.84 -17.45 -7.80
C VAL A 98 -9.32 -17.48 -7.62
N ALA A 99 -8.58 -16.67 -8.39
CA ALA A 99 -7.12 -16.56 -8.23
C ALA A 99 -6.74 -16.03 -6.83
N GLY A 100 -7.44 -15.03 -6.32
CA GLY A 100 -7.24 -14.47 -4.98
C GLY A 100 -7.48 -15.50 -3.88
N ILE A 101 -8.54 -16.30 -4.01
CA ILE A 101 -8.81 -17.44 -3.10
C ILE A 101 -7.66 -18.46 -3.17
N GLY A 102 -7.19 -18.79 -4.37
CA GLY A 102 -6.02 -19.67 -4.56
C GLY A 102 -4.75 -19.12 -3.89
N LEU A 103 -4.48 -17.82 -4.04
CA LEU A 103 -3.35 -17.16 -3.38
C LEU A 103 -3.50 -17.16 -1.85
N CYS A 104 -4.69 -16.94 -1.32
CA CYS A 104 -4.98 -17.08 0.11
C CYS A 104 -4.67 -18.49 0.62
N TRP A 105 -5.09 -19.52 -0.13
CA TRP A 105 -4.80 -20.91 0.22
C TRP A 105 -3.30 -21.21 0.20
N LEU A 106 -2.58 -20.79 -0.85
CA LEU A 106 -1.13 -20.95 -0.96
C LEU A 106 -0.38 -20.21 0.16
N PHE A 107 -0.81 -18.99 0.50
CA PHE A 107 -0.25 -18.22 1.59
C PHE A 107 -0.39 -18.96 2.92
N GLN A 108 -1.60 -19.48 3.23
CA GLN A 108 -1.82 -20.27 4.43
C GLN A 108 -1.01 -21.57 4.44
N ALA A 109 -0.99 -22.31 3.32
CA ALA A 109 -0.25 -23.56 3.18
C ALA A 109 1.25 -23.38 3.40
N ALA A 110 1.81 -22.21 3.03
CA ALA A 110 3.21 -21.89 3.24
C ALA A 110 3.54 -21.40 4.68
N GLY A 111 2.57 -21.43 5.61
CA GLY A 111 2.73 -20.99 7.00
C GLY A 111 2.18 -19.58 7.30
N GLY A 112 1.55 -18.95 6.32
CA GLY A 112 0.88 -17.65 6.45
C GLY A 112 1.80 -16.58 7.04
N ARG A 113 1.24 -15.80 7.97
CA ARG A 113 1.98 -14.70 8.61
C ARG A 113 3.06 -15.16 9.61
N GLN A 114 3.05 -16.43 10.02
CA GLN A 114 4.02 -16.97 10.97
C GLN A 114 5.35 -17.29 10.29
N ALA A 115 5.31 -17.59 8.99
CA ALA A 115 6.50 -17.84 8.19
C ALA A 115 7.04 -16.54 7.57
N HIS A 116 8.36 -16.33 7.67
CA HIS A 116 9.02 -15.11 7.17
C HIS A 116 8.93 -14.96 5.65
N VAL A 117 9.08 -16.06 4.90
CA VAL A 117 9.09 -16.02 3.42
C VAL A 117 7.71 -15.65 2.85
N PRO A 118 6.59 -16.29 3.22
CA PRO A 118 5.27 -15.88 2.76
C PRO A 118 4.92 -14.45 3.19
N ALA A 119 5.30 -14.02 4.40
CA ALA A 119 5.12 -12.63 4.83
C ALA A 119 5.88 -11.64 3.92
N ALA A 120 7.12 -11.95 3.56
CA ALA A 120 7.90 -11.13 2.63
C ALA A 120 7.26 -11.06 1.23
N ILE A 121 6.78 -12.20 0.71
CA ILE A 121 6.06 -12.28 -0.58
C ILE A 121 4.76 -11.46 -0.52
N PHE A 122 4.01 -11.56 0.57
CA PHE A 122 2.79 -10.78 0.81
C PHE A 122 3.07 -9.28 0.72
N TYR A 123 4.10 -8.78 1.40
CA TYR A 123 4.44 -7.36 1.33
C TYR A 123 4.98 -6.96 -0.04
N ALA A 124 5.78 -7.80 -0.71
CA ALA A 124 6.22 -7.54 -2.08
C ALA A 124 5.03 -7.44 -3.06
N TYR A 125 4.03 -8.31 -2.91
CA TYR A 125 2.78 -8.24 -3.67
C TYR A 125 2.03 -6.94 -3.42
N PHE A 126 1.94 -6.52 -2.15
CA PHE A 126 1.33 -5.23 -1.78
C PHE A 126 2.12 -4.03 -2.32
N PHE A 127 3.46 -4.07 -2.33
CA PHE A 127 4.30 -3.03 -2.91
C PHE A 127 3.99 -2.79 -4.39
N VAL A 128 3.86 -3.85 -5.18
CA VAL A 128 3.50 -3.74 -6.60
C VAL A 128 2.17 -3.02 -6.77
N HIS A 129 1.20 -3.34 -5.91
CA HIS A 129 -0.10 -2.71 -5.91
C HIS A 129 -0.05 -1.22 -5.52
N GLU A 130 0.61 -0.90 -4.40
CA GLU A 130 0.78 0.47 -3.91
C GLU A 130 1.40 1.38 -4.97
N PHE A 131 2.53 0.97 -5.54
CA PHE A 131 3.25 1.81 -6.50
C PHE A 131 2.53 1.94 -7.84
N ARG A 132 1.78 0.91 -8.27
CA ARG A 132 0.90 1.01 -9.43
C ARG A 132 -0.18 2.07 -9.20
N ASP A 133 -0.78 2.10 -8.01
CA ASP A 133 -1.85 3.02 -7.69
C ASP A 133 -1.32 4.45 -7.49
N GLU A 134 -0.14 4.64 -6.88
CA GLU A 134 0.54 5.94 -6.80
C GLU A 134 0.91 6.51 -8.18
N ALA A 135 1.42 5.67 -9.09
CA ALA A 135 1.66 6.08 -10.47
C ALA A 135 0.36 6.51 -11.17
N TRP A 136 -0.76 5.86 -10.86
CA TRP A 136 -2.07 6.26 -11.36
C TRP A 136 -2.58 7.56 -10.72
N PHE A 137 -2.41 7.76 -9.41
CA PHE A 137 -2.75 9.02 -8.72
C PHE A 137 -1.96 10.19 -9.30
N TYR A 138 -0.66 10.01 -9.51
CA TYR A 138 0.22 10.99 -10.13
C TYR A 138 -0.30 11.46 -11.50
N ARG A 139 -0.71 10.52 -12.34
CA ARG A 139 -1.34 10.82 -13.64
C ARG A 139 -2.68 11.53 -13.48
N ALA A 140 -3.55 11.00 -12.62
CA ALA A 140 -4.88 11.55 -12.42
C ALA A 140 -4.89 12.95 -11.77
N ASN A 141 -3.82 13.34 -11.08
CA ASN A 141 -3.62 14.68 -10.53
C ASN A 141 -3.14 15.70 -11.58
N GLY A 142 -2.76 15.26 -12.79
CA GLY A 142 -2.24 16.13 -13.84
C GLY A 142 -0.77 16.54 -13.66
N ASP A 143 -0.07 16.00 -12.66
CA ASP A 143 1.35 16.29 -12.41
C ASP A 143 2.29 15.49 -13.35
N ALA A 144 1.70 14.59 -14.15
CA ALA A 144 2.35 13.68 -15.08
C ALA A 144 2.66 14.31 -16.45
N VAL A 145 3.37 15.44 -16.48
CA VAL A 145 3.73 16.11 -17.73
C VAL A 145 4.63 15.20 -18.58
N GLY A 146 4.25 14.97 -19.85
CA GLY A 146 5.02 14.14 -20.79
C GLY A 146 4.86 12.62 -20.64
N LEU A 147 3.92 12.15 -19.80
CA LEU A 147 3.66 10.72 -19.58
C LEU A 147 2.68 10.07 -20.57
N ASP A 148 2.29 10.79 -21.62
CA ASP A 148 1.49 10.22 -22.71
C ASP A 148 2.32 9.22 -23.55
N ASP A 149 3.64 9.28 -23.43
CA ASP A 149 4.55 8.25 -23.94
C ASP A 149 4.54 7.00 -23.03
N GLU A 150 4.20 5.86 -23.64
CA GLU A 150 4.24 4.55 -23.02
C GLU A 150 5.61 4.23 -22.41
N ALA A 151 6.70 4.71 -23.01
CA ALA A 151 8.05 4.49 -22.49
C ALA A 151 8.30 5.24 -21.19
N ALA A 152 7.84 6.49 -21.07
CA ALA A 152 7.90 7.27 -19.83
C ALA A 152 7.06 6.60 -18.72
N ARG A 153 5.89 6.05 -19.07
CA ARG A 153 5.03 5.32 -18.12
C ARG A 153 5.74 4.10 -17.54
N ARG A 154 6.39 3.31 -18.39
CA ARG A 154 7.18 2.16 -17.96
C ARG A 154 8.33 2.56 -17.06
N ASP A 155 8.98 3.70 -17.32
CA ASP A 155 10.09 4.17 -16.51
C ASP A 155 9.66 4.56 -15.10
N VAL A 156 8.54 5.28 -14.97
CA VAL A 156 7.96 5.61 -13.66
C VAL A 156 7.57 4.35 -12.88
N LEU A 157 7.03 3.32 -13.55
CA LEU A 157 6.68 2.06 -12.90
C LEU A 157 7.89 1.17 -12.57
N ARG A 158 9.03 1.38 -13.23
CA ARG A 158 10.27 0.63 -12.97
C ARG A 158 11.03 1.14 -11.75
N LEU A 159 10.91 2.42 -11.40
CA LEU A 159 11.64 3.00 -10.26
C LEU A 159 11.43 2.22 -8.95
N PRO A 160 10.19 1.86 -8.56
CA PRO A 160 9.99 1.15 -7.30
C PRO A 160 10.47 -0.29 -7.36
N ALA A 161 10.36 -0.95 -8.52
CA ALA A 161 10.95 -2.27 -8.73
C ALA A 161 12.48 -2.22 -8.60
N LEU A 162 13.12 -1.17 -9.12
CA LEU A 162 14.56 -0.97 -8.99
C LEU A 162 14.97 -0.72 -7.54
N ALA A 163 14.24 0.13 -6.82
CA ALA A 163 14.48 0.38 -5.40
C ALA A 163 14.29 -0.90 -4.57
N LEU A 164 13.24 -1.68 -4.83
CA LEU A 164 13.02 -2.96 -4.17
C LEU A 164 14.13 -3.98 -4.48
N ALA A 165 14.61 -4.04 -5.73
CA ALA A 165 15.73 -4.89 -6.12
C ALA A 165 17.02 -4.49 -5.38
N ILE A 166 17.29 -3.19 -5.23
CA ILE A 166 18.43 -2.68 -4.45
C ILE A 166 18.28 -3.07 -2.97
N LEU A 167 17.11 -2.86 -2.37
CA LEU A 167 16.86 -3.22 -0.97
C LEU A 167 17.01 -4.73 -0.73
N LEU A 168 16.47 -5.55 -1.65
CA LEU A 168 16.60 -7.00 -1.60
C LEU A 168 18.08 -7.42 -1.75
N CYS A 169 18.82 -6.79 -2.65
CA CYS A 169 20.25 -7.02 -2.81
C CYS A 169 21.01 -6.72 -1.50
N VAL A 170 20.79 -5.55 -0.89
CA VAL A 170 21.41 -5.18 0.39
C VAL A 170 21.07 -6.20 1.48
N PHE A 171 19.82 -6.62 1.57
CA PHE A 171 19.38 -7.61 2.55
C PHE A 171 20.03 -8.98 2.35
N LEU A 172 20.04 -9.49 1.11
CA LEU A 172 20.58 -10.81 0.77
C LEU A 172 22.11 -10.83 0.90
N VAL A 173 22.80 -9.76 0.50
CA VAL A 173 24.25 -9.61 0.70
C VAL A 173 24.57 -9.57 2.19
N GLY A 174 23.83 -8.78 2.97
CA GLY A 174 24.00 -8.71 4.42
C GLY A 174 23.79 -10.08 5.08
N GLY A 175 22.75 -10.81 4.69
CA GLY A 175 22.50 -12.17 5.18
C GLY A 175 23.60 -13.16 4.78
N ALA A 176 24.00 -13.13 3.51
CA ALA A 176 25.06 -13.99 2.97
C ALA A 176 26.44 -13.74 3.62
N TRP A 177 26.73 -12.49 3.98
CA TRP A 177 28.00 -12.09 4.59
C TRP A 177 27.93 -12.01 6.13
N GLY A 178 26.79 -12.32 6.73
CA GLY A 178 26.61 -12.33 8.18
C GLY A 178 26.65 -10.95 8.84
N ILE A 179 26.21 -9.91 8.14
CA ILE A 179 26.25 -8.51 8.58
C ILE A 179 25.01 -8.17 9.42
N GLY A 180 25.23 -7.63 10.62
CA GLY A 180 24.19 -7.01 11.45
C GLY A 180 22.93 -7.87 11.66
N GLY A 181 21.76 -7.22 11.67
CA GLY A 181 20.47 -7.88 11.86
C GLY A 181 20.07 -8.85 10.74
N THR A 182 20.67 -8.74 9.55
CA THR A 182 20.39 -9.64 8.42
C THR A 182 21.01 -11.03 8.58
N ARG A 183 22.02 -11.16 9.47
CA ARG A 183 22.66 -12.45 9.78
C ARG A 183 21.65 -13.52 10.19
N ARG A 184 20.67 -13.20 11.03
CA ARG A 184 19.64 -14.14 11.48
C ARG A 184 18.90 -14.78 10.31
N TYR A 185 18.57 -13.99 9.29
CA TYR A 185 17.87 -14.49 8.10
C TYR A 185 18.82 -15.26 7.18
N GLY A 186 20.07 -14.80 7.05
CA GLY A 186 21.11 -15.53 6.34
C GLY A 186 21.37 -16.91 6.91
N ASP A 187 21.45 -17.03 8.24
CA ASP A 187 21.66 -18.31 8.93
C ASP A 187 20.44 -19.24 8.79
N GLN A 188 19.22 -18.72 8.76
CA GLN A 188 18.03 -19.52 8.50
C GLN A 188 17.96 -20.05 7.06
N LEU A 189 18.31 -19.22 6.08
CA LEU A 189 18.15 -19.55 4.65
C LEU A 189 19.35 -20.31 4.08
N LEU A 190 20.56 -19.94 4.51
CA LEU A 190 21.82 -20.39 3.95
C LEU A 190 22.69 -21.09 5.00
N GLY A 191 22.17 -21.35 6.21
CA GLY A 191 22.91 -21.92 7.35
C GLY A 191 23.65 -23.24 7.08
N SER A 192 23.16 -24.03 6.14
CA SER A 192 23.78 -25.29 5.70
C SER A 192 24.89 -25.09 4.64
N TRP A 193 25.02 -23.91 4.06
CA TRP A 193 25.98 -23.63 3.00
C TRP A 193 27.33 -23.24 3.60
N ALA A 194 28.42 -23.65 2.93
CA ALA A 194 29.76 -23.19 3.27
C ALA A 194 29.87 -21.67 3.14
N GLN A 195 30.64 -21.02 4.03
CA GLN A 195 30.75 -19.56 4.08
C GLN A 195 31.17 -18.94 2.74
N GLY A 196 32.14 -19.55 2.04
CA GLY A 196 32.58 -19.09 0.71
C GLY A 196 31.47 -19.13 -0.34
N ALA A 197 30.60 -20.15 -0.29
CA ALA A 197 29.45 -20.25 -1.20
C ALA A 197 28.40 -19.18 -0.92
N ARG A 198 28.13 -18.87 0.36
CA ARG A 198 27.26 -17.74 0.73
C ARG A 198 27.83 -16.43 0.22
N GLN A 199 29.11 -16.18 0.45
CA GLN A 199 29.76 -14.95 0.03
C GLN A 199 29.75 -14.77 -1.49
N ALA A 200 30.00 -15.85 -2.25
CA ALA A 200 29.89 -15.86 -3.70
C ALA A 200 28.46 -15.55 -4.18
N LEU A 201 27.44 -16.11 -3.53
CA LEU A 201 26.04 -15.78 -3.81
C LEU A 201 25.75 -14.28 -3.57
N GLY A 202 26.22 -13.73 -2.45
CA GLY A 202 26.11 -12.29 -2.17
C GLY A 202 26.76 -11.43 -3.27
N ALA A 203 27.99 -11.78 -3.69
CA ALA A 203 28.68 -11.09 -4.78
C ALA A 203 27.91 -11.20 -6.11
N ALA A 204 27.31 -12.36 -6.41
CA ALA A 204 26.46 -12.54 -7.59
C ALA A 204 25.23 -11.63 -7.56
N PHE A 205 24.56 -11.48 -6.41
CA PHE A 205 23.45 -10.54 -6.25
C PHE A 205 23.86 -9.09 -6.49
N ILE A 206 25.04 -8.67 -6.00
CA ILE A 206 25.60 -7.33 -6.26
C ILE A 206 25.80 -7.14 -7.77
N ALA A 207 26.44 -8.09 -8.44
CA ALA A 207 26.71 -8.02 -9.87
C ALA A 207 25.42 -7.90 -10.69
N VAL A 208 24.44 -8.78 -10.45
CA VAL A 208 23.15 -8.77 -11.15
C VAL A 208 22.40 -7.46 -10.92
N THR A 209 22.31 -7.01 -9.66
CA THR A 209 21.62 -5.75 -9.33
C THR A 209 22.30 -4.55 -9.96
N SER A 210 23.64 -4.52 -9.96
CA SER A 210 24.42 -3.45 -10.59
C SER A 210 24.19 -3.39 -12.09
N VAL A 211 24.12 -4.54 -12.77
CA VAL A 211 23.77 -4.62 -14.20
C VAL A 211 22.36 -4.09 -14.44
N ILE A 212 21.37 -4.51 -13.64
CA ILE A 212 19.99 -4.02 -13.76
C ILE A 212 19.92 -2.50 -13.58
N VAL A 213 20.58 -1.95 -12.55
CA VAL A 213 20.66 -0.50 -12.31
C VAL A 213 21.32 0.20 -13.49
N HIS A 214 22.46 -0.31 -13.95
CA HIS A 214 23.20 0.28 -15.07
C HIS A 214 22.35 0.33 -16.35
N LEU A 215 21.69 -0.76 -16.71
CA LEU A 215 20.82 -0.83 -17.89
C LEU A 215 19.63 0.13 -17.78
N ASN A 216 19.02 0.26 -16.61
CA ASN A 216 17.94 1.22 -16.38
C ASN A 216 18.45 2.67 -16.49
N VAL A 217 19.61 2.98 -15.91
CA VAL A 217 20.23 4.31 -16.03
C VAL A 217 20.55 4.66 -17.49
N LEU A 218 21.13 3.72 -18.25
CA LEU A 218 21.37 3.92 -19.68
C LEU A 218 20.06 4.14 -20.45
N GLY A 219 19.04 3.33 -20.18
CA GLY A 219 17.72 3.45 -20.81
C GLY A 219 17.04 4.79 -20.49
N LEU A 220 17.20 5.31 -19.27
CA LEU A 220 16.71 6.63 -18.88
C LEU A 220 17.48 7.75 -19.59
N ARG A 221 18.82 7.68 -19.62
CA ARG A 221 19.66 8.67 -20.32
C ARG A 221 19.32 8.76 -21.81
N ARG A 222 19.12 7.62 -22.47
CA ARG A 222 18.77 7.57 -23.90
C ARG A 222 17.42 8.23 -24.21
N ARG A 223 16.42 8.07 -23.34
CA ARG A 223 15.06 8.57 -23.57
C ARG A 223 14.83 10.00 -23.06
N HIS A 224 15.49 10.37 -21.97
CA HIS A 224 15.26 11.65 -21.27
C HIS A 224 16.47 12.60 -21.34
N GLY A 225 17.51 12.23 -22.11
CA GLY A 225 18.80 12.93 -22.18
C GLY A 225 19.70 12.74 -20.96
N SER A 226 19.12 12.83 -19.75
CA SER A 226 19.83 12.56 -18.49
C SER A 226 18.90 12.02 -17.41
N VAL A 227 19.47 11.28 -16.45
CA VAL A 227 18.70 10.83 -15.25
C VAL A 227 18.20 12.04 -14.45
N LEU A 228 19.00 13.11 -14.36
CA LEU A 228 18.62 14.31 -13.62
C LEU A 228 17.43 15.03 -14.27
N ALA A 229 17.39 15.10 -15.60
CA ALA A 229 16.24 15.64 -16.32
C ALA A 229 14.98 14.83 -16.02
N PHE A 230 15.06 13.49 -16.11
CA PHE A 230 13.96 12.60 -15.74
C PHE A 230 13.48 12.81 -14.29
N LEU A 231 14.40 12.84 -13.33
CA LEU A 231 14.07 13.05 -11.91
C LEU A 231 13.45 14.43 -11.65
N ARG A 232 13.84 15.46 -12.40
CA ARG A 232 13.25 16.80 -12.30
C ARG A 232 11.84 16.83 -12.90
N SER A 233 11.64 16.25 -14.08
CA SER A 233 10.35 16.19 -14.76
C SER A 233 9.32 15.37 -13.99
N HIS A 234 9.78 14.32 -13.30
CA HIS A 234 8.93 13.43 -12.50
C HIS A 234 9.16 13.58 -11.00
N ARG A 235 9.62 14.76 -10.55
CA ARG A 235 9.88 15.05 -9.13
C ARG A 235 8.72 14.63 -8.21
N PRO A 236 7.44 14.89 -8.54
CA PRO A 236 6.34 14.58 -7.63
C PRO A 236 6.22 13.09 -7.29
N ILE A 237 6.30 12.21 -8.29
CA ILE A 237 6.19 10.77 -8.05
C ILE A 237 7.49 10.19 -7.46
N VAL A 238 8.65 10.76 -7.81
CA VAL A 238 9.92 10.41 -7.16
C VAL A 238 9.88 10.75 -5.67
N PHE A 239 9.34 11.92 -5.30
CA PHE A 239 9.13 12.32 -3.92
C PHE A 239 8.25 11.32 -3.16
N VAL A 240 7.12 10.92 -3.75
CA VAL A 240 6.22 9.90 -3.19
C VAL A 240 6.96 8.58 -2.98
N TYR A 241 7.65 8.06 -3.99
CA TYR A 241 8.36 6.80 -3.87
C TYR A 241 9.45 6.82 -2.81
N VAL A 242 10.30 7.85 -2.82
CA VAL A 242 11.38 8.01 -1.82
C VAL A 242 10.78 8.12 -0.42
N GLY A 243 9.74 8.93 -0.26
CA GLY A 243 9.04 9.09 1.02
C GLY A 243 8.42 7.78 1.51
N THR A 244 7.73 7.04 0.64
CA THR A 244 7.13 5.75 0.95
C THR A 244 8.19 4.73 1.35
N PHE A 245 9.28 4.58 0.59
CA PHE A 245 10.39 3.69 0.97
C PHE A 245 11.04 4.10 2.29
N PHE A 246 11.29 5.39 2.50
CA PHE A 246 11.87 5.90 3.74
C PHE A 246 10.99 5.57 4.94
N LEU A 247 9.69 5.87 4.86
CA LEU A 247 8.75 5.58 5.95
C LEU A 247 8.67 4.08 6.23
N ILE A 248 8.59 3.24 5.20
CA ILE A 248 8.55 1.79 5.40
C ILE A 248 9.84 1.27 6.02
N PHE A 249 11.00 1.75 5.59
CA PHE A 249 12.28 1.38 6.17
C PHE A 249 12.35 1.78 7.65
N VAL A 250 12.01 3.03 7.98
CA VAL A 250 11.93 3.54 9.35
C VAL A 250 10.94 2.70 10.18
N GLY A 251 9.73 2.49 9.67
CA GLY A 251 8.71 1.67 10.33
C GLY A 251 9.18 0.24 10.58
N ALA A 252 9.83 -0.40 9.61
CA ALA A 252 10.39 -1.73 9.77
C ALA A 252 11.50 -1.78 10.82
N VAL A 253 12.39 -0.78 10.84
CA VAL A 253 13.48 -0.69 11.83
C VAL A 253 12.94 -0.51 13.25
N PHE A 254 11.96 0.37 13.45
CA PHE A 254 11.45 0.68 14.78
C PHE A 254 10.42 -0.34 15.30
N THR A 255 9.61 -0.94 14.42
CA THR A 255 8.49 -1.81 14.84
C THR A 255 8.70 -3.28 14.47
N GLY A 256 9.66 -3.59 13.61
CA GLY A 256 9.82 -4.92 13.01
C GLY A 256 8.68 -5.30 12.05
N ARG A 257 7.82 -4.35 11.67
CA ARG A 257 6.61 -4.59 10.86
C ARG A 257 6.60 -3.69 9.63
N LEU A 258 6.02 -4.21 8.55
CA LEU A 258 5.82 -3.49 7.29
C LEU A 258 4.38 -2.98 7.14
N SER A 259 3.55 -3.02 8.18
CA SER A 259 2.13 -2.59 8.13
C SER A 259 1.96 -1.12 7.73
N LEU A 260 3.00 -0.29 7.88
CA LEU A 260 2.96 1.13 7.52
C LEU A 260 2.68 1.38 6.04
N ILE A 261 3.10 0.48 5.14
CA ILE A 261 2.75 0.62 3.73
C ILE A 261 1.25 0.51 3.51
N VAL A 262 0.58 -0.38 4.24
CA VAL A 262 -0.86 -0.60 4.08
C VAL A 262 -1.64 0.61 4.59
N ALA A 263 -1.22 1.18 5.72
CA ALA A 263 -1.83 2.40 6.25
C ALA A 263 -1.69 3.56 5.27
N LEU A 264 -0.47 3.74 4.73
CA LEU A 264 -0.16 4.82 3.81
C LEU A 264 -0.95 4.70 2.51
N HIS A 265 -1.01 3.51 1.93
CA HIS A 265 -1.81 3.21 0.73
C HIS A 265 -3.28 3.64 0.92
N VAL A 266 -3.88 3.18 2.01
CA VAL A 266 -5.31 3.42 2.26
C VAL A 266 -5.58 4.90 2.51
N ALA A 267 -4.70 5.57 3.26
CA ALA A 267 -4.79 7.01 3.48
C ALA A 267 -4.58 7.82 2.20
N ALA A 268 -3.62 7.44 1.35
CA ALA A 268 -3.35 8.07 0.07
C ALA A 268 -4.57 7.95 -0.85
N TRP A 269 -5.16 6.76 -0.94
CA TRP A 269 -6.40 6.56 -1.69
C TRP A 269 -7.56 7.40 -1.14
N TYR A 270 -7.76 7.44 0.18
CA TYR A 270 -8.83 8.22 0.80
C TYR A 270 -8.68 9.73 0.51
N VAL A 271 -7.47 10.27 0.66
CA VAL A 271 -7.15 11.67 0.37
C VAL A 271 -7.36 11.96 -1.12
N PHE A 272 -6.83 11.09 -1.99
CA PHE A 272 -6.97 11.21 -3.43
C PHE A 272 -8.44 11.20 -3.86
N ALA A 273 -9.21 10.20 -3.43
CA ALA A 273 -10.62 10.06 -3.77
C ALA A 273 -11.45 11.26 -3.30
N THR A 274 -11.22 11.70 -2.05
CA THR A 274 -11.86 12.90 -1.49
C THR A 274 -11.60 14.13 -2.35
N ARG A 275 -10.34 14.37 -2.75
CA ARG A 275 -10.00 15.54 -3.57
C ARG A 275 -10.54 15.43 -4.99
N ARG A 276 -10.49 14.26 -5.61
CA ARG A 276 -11.03 14.04 -6.95
C ARG A 276 -12.54 14.25 -6.99
N LEU A 277 -13.27 13.78 -5.99
CA LEU A 277 -14.72 14.01 -5.88
C LEU A 277 -15.05 15.48 -5.62
N LYS A 278 -14.20 16.21 -4.89
CA LYS A 278 -14.35 17.65 -4.70
C LYS A 278 -14.17 18.43 -6.02
N ALA A 279 -13.23 18.02 -6.84
CA ALA A 279 -12.89 18.67 -8.11
C ALA A 279 -13.76 18.19 -9.29
N ALA A 280 -14.50 17.09 -9.14
CA ALA A 280 -15.32 16.53 -10.20
C ALA A 280 -16.47 17.49 -10.56
N PRO A 281 -16.76 17.69 -11.87
CA PRO A 281 -17.93 18.44 -12.30
C PRO A 281 -19.19 17.87 -11.67
N GLN A 282 -20.02 18.73 -11.08
CA GLN A 282 -21.32 18.31 -10.58
C GLN A 282 -22.29 18.15 -11.75
N GLY A 283 -23.01 17.02 -11.79
CA GLY A 283 -24.04 16.82 -12.80
C GLY A 283 -25.20 17.80 -12.64
N ALA A 284 -25.97 18.01 -13.72
CA ALA A 284 -27.11 18.94 -13.73
C ALA A 284 -28.17 18.66 -12.65
N VAL A 285 -28.30 17.40 -12.22
CA VAL A 285 -29.16 16.99 -11.11
C VAL A 285 -28.29 16.56 -9.93
N ALA A 286 -28.41 17.29 -8.82
CA ALA A 286 -27.72 16.97 -7.58
C ALA A 286 -28.15 15.59 -7.05
N ALA A 287 -27.18 14.80 -6.60
CA ALA A 287 -27.47 13.49 -6.01
C ALA A 287 -28.10 13.66 -4.62
N ARG A 288 -29.23 12.99 -4.37
CA ARG A 288 -29.94 13.06 -3.08
C ARG A 288 -29.10 12.44 -1.95
N PRO A 289 -28.92 13.13 -0.81
CA PRO A 289 -28.19 12.59 0.35
C PRO A 289 -28.70 11.20 0.78
N GLY A 290 -27.78 10.35 1.22
CA GLY A 290 -28.06 8.96 1.62
C GLY A 290 -28.22 7.96 0.47
N THR A 291 -28.29 8.41 -0.79
CA THR A 291 -28.36 7.49 -1.94
C THR A 291 -26.97 6.97 -2.34
N TRP A 292 -26.93 5.79 -2.98
CA TRP A 292 -25.68 5.22 -3.51
C TRP A 292 -24.98 6.17 -4.50
N ARG A 293 -25.76 6.85 -5.35
CA ARG A 293 -25.23 7.86 -6.27
C ARG A 293 -24.53 8.98 -5.51
N TRP A 294 -25.14 9.50 -4.45
CA TRP A 294 -24.55 10.55 -3.61
C TRP A 294 -23.24 10.10 -2.95
N MET A 295 -23.19 8.87 -2.43
CA MET A 295 -21.98 8.29 -1.85
C MET A 295 -20.83 8.18 -2.84
N ARG A 296 -21.13 7.97 -4.13
CA ARG A 296 -20.12 7.79 -5.19
C ARG A 296 -19.70 9.05 -5.91
N THR A 297 -20.58 10.05 -6.01
CA THR A 297 -20.35 11.21 -6.87
C THR A 297 -20.09 12.50 -6.09
N THR A 298 -20.13 12.47 -4.76
CA THR A 298 -19.90 13.65 -3.92
C THR A 298 -18.84 13.37 -2.88
N GLN A 299 -18.06 14.39 -2.52
CA GLN A 299 -17.07 14.29 -1.46
C GLN A 299 -17.71 13.89 -0.13
N THR A 300 -18.77 14.60 0.29
CA THR A 300 -19.46 14.36 1.55
C THR A 300 -20.05 12.96 1.63
N GLY A 301 -20.66 12.48 0.55
CA GLY A 301 -21.22 11.13 0.50
C GLY A 301 -20.15 10.05 0.63
N PHE A 302 -19.02 10.21 -0.07
CA PHE A 302 -17.89 9.29 0.04
C PHE A 302 -17.31 9.27 1.46
N GLN A 303 -17.08 10.45 2.06
CA GLN A 303 -16.57 10.55 3.43
C GLN A 303 -17.54 9.94 4.44
N THR A 304 -18.85 10.18 4.29
CA THR A 304 -19.89 9.59 5.16
C THR A 304 -19.86 8.07 5.10
N LEU A 305 -19.81 7.50 3.89
CA LEU A 305 -19.73 6.06 3.71
C LEU A 305 -18.45 5.48 4.31
N HIS A 306 -17.30 6.05 3.97
CA HIS A 306 -16.00 5.50 4.37
C HIS A 306 -15.75 5.63 5.88
N LEU A 307 -15.99 6.81 6.45
CA LEU A 307 -15.79 7.04 7.89
C LEU A 307 -16.86 6.34 8.72
N GLY A 308 -18.10 6.26 8.22
CA GLY A 308 -19.16 5.47 8.86
C GLY A 308 -18.82 3.98 8.90
N LEU A 309 -18.29 3.44 7.81
CA LEU A 309 -17.86 2.04 7.78
C LEU A 309 -16.61 1.79 8.65
N PHE A 310 -15.67 2.73 8.67
CA PHE A 310 -14.54 2.68 9.60
C PHE A 310 -15.02 2.64 11.06
N ALA A 311 -15.94 3.54 11.45
CA ALA A 311 -16.53 3.55 12.79
C ALA A 311 -17.27 2.23 13.11
N ALA A 312 -18.01 1.66 12.15
CA ALA A 312 -18.67 0.37 12.31
C ALA A 312 -17.68 -0.77 12.52
N VAL A 313 -16.59 -0.83 11.75
CA VAL A 313 -15.51 -1.83 11.91
C VAL A 313 -14.83 -1.69 13.27
N VAL A 314 -14.57 -0.45 13.73
CA VAL A 314 -14.07 -0.18 15.08
C VAL A 314 -15.05 -0.68 16.13
N GLY A 315 -16.34 -0.39 15.99
CA GLY A 315 -17.38 -0.89 16.91
C GLY A 315 -17.44 -2.42 16.98
N LEU A 316 -17.34 -3.11 15.84
CA LEU A 316 -17.28 -4.57 15.80
C LEU A 316 -16.03 -5.12 16.50
N ALA A 317 -14.88 -4.47 16.31
CA ALA A 317 -13.64 -4.85 16.99
C ALA A 317 -13.69 -4.59 18.50
N VAL A 318 -14.34 -3.51 18.94
CA VAL A 318 -14.61 -3.24 20.37
C VAL A 318 -15.52 -4.31 20.96
N VAL A 319 -16.61 -4.68 20.28
CA VAL A 319 -17.50 -5.78 20.71
C VAL A 319 -16.74 -7.10 20.79
N TRP A 320 -15.92 -7.42 19.79
CA TRP A 320 -15.12 -8.65 19.80
C TRP A 320 -14.15 -8.70 20.98
N ALA A 321 -13.44 -7.60 21.25
CA ALA A 321 -12.47 -7.54 22.35
C ALA A 321 -13.14 -7.56 23.72
N TYR A 322 -14.19 -6.75 23.94
CA TYR A 322 -14.74 -6.54 25.27
C TYR A 322 -15.87 -7.49 25.65
N VAL A 323 -16.65 -7.98 24.68
CA VAL A 323 -17.76 -8.92 24.95
C VAL A 323 -17.28 -10.37 24.78
N TYR A 324 -16.48 -10.63 23.73
CA TYR A 324 -16.04 -11.99 23.39
C TYR A 324 -14.59 -12.26 23.77
N GLY A 325 -13.86 -11.33 24.38
CA GLY A 325 -12.48 -11.55 24.82
C GLY A 325 -11.51 -11.89 23.67
N ASN A 326 -11.79 -11.40 22.45
CA ASN A 326 -11.09 -11.79 21.22
C ASN A 326 -11.12 -13.30 20.92
N ASP A 327 -12.14 -14.02 21.37
CA ASP A 327 -12.27 -15.47 21.15
C ASP A 327 -12.34 -15.79 19.64
N PRO A 328 -11.40 -16.58 19.09
CA PRO A 328 -11.43 -17.00 17.68
C PRO A 328 -12.58 -17.97 17.35
N SER A 329 -13.25 -18.54 18.36
CA SER A 329 -14.45 -19.37 18.15
C SER A 329 -15.61 -18.56 17.53
N ASN A 330 -15.65 -17.24 17.77
CA ASN A 330 -16.55 -16.33 17.06
C ASN A 330 -16.02 -16.06 15.64
N ARG A 331 -16.25 -17.02 14.74
CA ARG A 331 -15.71 -17.02 13.38
C ARG A 331 -16.07 -15.76 12.58
N VAL A 332 -17.25 -15.18 12.80
CA VAL A 332 -17.69 -13.98 12.07
C VAL A 332 -16.83 -12.78 12.44
N LEU A 333 -16.69 -12.48 13.73
CA LEU A 333 -15.85 -11.37 14.18
C LEU A 333 -14.37 -11.66 13.90
N TRP A 334 -13.93 -12.91 14.08
CA TRP A 334 -12.57 -13.30 13.74
C TRP A 334 -12.24 -13.04 12.27
N VAL A 335 -13.09 -13.44 11.33
CA VAL A 335 -12.87 -13.15 9.90
C VAL A 335 -12.88 -11.65 9.65
N LEU A 336 -13.82 -10.90 10.23
CA LEU A 336 -14.00 -9.48 9.91
C LEU A 336 -12.91 -8.58 10.48
N VAL A 337 -12.48 -8.80 11.73
CA VAL A 337 -11.66 -7.83 12.47
C VAL A 337 -10.38 -8.40 13.07
N SER A 338 -10.07 -9.69 12.92
CA SER A 338 -8.82 -10.24 13.46
C SER A 338 -7.60 -9.85 12.63
N ARG A 339 -6.47 -9.70 13.32
CA ARG A 339 -5.15 -9.54 12.67
C ARG A 339 -4.74 -10.75 11.84
N ASP A 340 -5.20 -11.94 12.22
CA ASP A 340 -4.82 -13.19 11.59
C ASP A 340 -5.57 -13.35 10.26
N ALA A 341 -6.80 -12.83 10.16
CA ALA A 341 -7.57 -12.78 8.93
C ALA A 341 -7.16 -11.65 7.97
N PHE A 342 -6.55 -10.57 8.48
CA PHE A 342 -6.27 -9.37 7.70
C PHE A 342 -5.41 -9.56 6.42
N PRO A 343 -4.35 -10.40 6.42
CA PRO A 343 -3.60 -10.67 5.19
C PRO A 343 -4.48 -11.25 4.07
N PHE A 344 -5.49 -12.07 4.39
CA PHE A 344 -6.39 -12.65 3.39
C PHE A 344 -7.31 -11.61 2.76
N TRP A 345 -7.83 -10.68 3.56
CA TRP A 345 -8.55 -9.50 3.05
C TRP A 345 -7.70 -8.69 2.08
N THR A 346 -6.44 -8.48 2.46
CA THR A 346 -5.50 -7.69 1.66
C THR A 346 -5.13 -8.42 0.36
N ILE A 347 -4.81 -9.72 0.40
CA ILE A 347 -4.53 -10.53 -0.80
C ILE A 347 -5.71 -10.44 -1.76
N LEU A 348 -6.92 -10.73 -1.28
CA LEU A 348 -8.11 -10.71 -2.12
C LEU A 348 -8.37 -9.32 -2.71
N HIS A 349 -8.30 -8.26 -1.89
CA HIS A 349 -8.46 -6.88 -2.35
C HIS A 349 -7.45 -6.52 -3.44
N VAL A 350 -6.18 -6.78 -3.20
CA VAL A 350 -5.11 -6.48 -4.16
C VAL A 350 -5.33 -7.26 -5.45
N THR A 351 -5.69 -8.55 -5.37
CA THR A 351 -5.98 -9.36 -6.58
C THR A 351 -7.15 -8.80 -7.38
N LEU A 352 -8.26 -8.46 -6.72
CA LEU A 352 -9.43 -7.86 -7.37
C LEU A 352 -9.14 -6.48 -7.96
N SER A 353 -8.18 -5.74 -7.40
CA SER A 353 -7.79 -4.42 -7.93
C SER A 353 -7.16 -4.46 -9.33
N PHE A 354 -6.80 -5.66 -9.84
CA PHE A 354 -6.30 -5.86 -11.21
C PHE A 354 -7.42 -5.97 -12.26
N THR A 355 -8.69 -5.76 -11.89
CA THR A 355 -9.77 -5.60 -12.88
C THR A 355 -9.45 -4.44 -13.82
N PRO A 356 -9.57 -4.62 -15.16
CA PRO A 356 -9.37 -3.55 -16.13
C PRO A 356 -10.25 -2.35 -15.81
N ARG A 357 -9.63 -1.15 -15.77
CA ARG A 357 -10.31 0.11 -15.45
C ARG A 357 -10.96 0.72 -16.69
#